data_AF-A0ABD2S550-F1
#
_entry.id   AF-A0ABD2S550-F1
#
_cell.length_a   1.000
_cell.length_b   1.000
_cell.length_c   1.000
_cell.angle_alpha   90.00
_cell.angle_beta   90.00
_cell.angle_gamma   90.00
#
_symmetry.space_group_name_H-M   'P 1'
#
loop_
_entity.id
_entity.type
_entity.pdbx_description
1 polymer ?
#
loop_
_entity_poly.entity_id
_entity_poly.type
_entity_poly.pdbx_seq_one_letter_code
_entity_poly.pdbx_strand_id
1 'polypeptide(L)'
;MKALLYPVDPLISPLPITTKTRVFSNPQIRIPIKRVGKRCCIAIKAVLDSASIEELGHQEPDIKNPALSTSYRNSEFPKPNQTVLDAQTKVCTGPTQTKPLNEEQALKVLDTILRSAKGGLKDEEPVSKAQLGAFFTAMTIRANAFPEPTQWSEGERRAMDHYWPQLIRVLPKDVIFIADPEDSIMGIGSSIGPKFVGNSTAEMRLVGALREVLAGGHLGYEEVQGVLKDILPLKVEEMGSSSVSESLLSAFMIGQRMNRETDRELKAYCLAFDDELGPAPVADVNSLTHYGEPYDGNTRYFRSTLFVAAVRSCYGESCLLHGVDWMPPKIFIDWVKGTYKETSTTGNS
;
A
#
# COMPACT_ATOMS: atom_id res chain seq x y z
N MET A 1 36.07 -16.79 20.96
CA MET A 1 37.05 -17.54 20.12
C MET A 1 37.10 -18.98 20.62
N LYS A 2 37.23 -19.93 19.68
CA LYS A 2 37.23 -21.41 19.80
C LYS A 2 35.87 -22.13 19.79
N ALA A 3 35.47 -22.48 18.56
CA ALA A 3 34.73 -23.69 18.22
C ALA A 3 35.65 -24.92 18.26
N LEU A 4 35.11 -26.12 18.50
CA LEU A 4 35.41 -27.41 17.82
C LEU A 4 34.29 -28.44 18.17
N LEU A 5 33.46 -28.90 17.21
CA LEU A 5 33.42 -30.22 16.51
C LEU A 5 32.83 -31.40 17.35
N TYR A 6 31.58 -31.84 17.07
CA TYR A 6 31.13 -33.05 16.29
C TYR A 6 30.84 -34.29 17.18
N PRO A 7 29.95 -35.27 16.82
CA PRO A 7 29.87 -35.92 15.51
C PRO A 7 28.48 -36.24 14.91
N VAL A 8 28.56 -36.55 13.62
CA VAL A 8 27.57 -37.18 12.72
C VAL A 8 27.74 -38.70 12.81
N ASP A 9 26.65 -39.46 12.64
CA ASP A 9 26.71 -40.86 12.18
C ASP A 9 25.46 -41.20 11.32
N PRO A 10 25.53 -42.24 10.46
CA PRO A 10 25.05 -42.17 9.07
C PRO A 10 24.01 -43.25 8.70
N LEU A 11 23.64 -43.28 7.41
CA LEU A 11 23.05 -44.39 6.62
C LEU A 11 21.52 -44.46 6.50
N ILE A 12 20.96 -43.74 5.52
CA ILE A 12 19.94 -44.31 4.61
C ILE A 12 20.25 -43.82 3.18
N SER A 13 20.44 -44.76 2.27
CA SER A 13 20.71 -44.58 0.84
C SER A 13 19.45 -44.17 0.06
N PRO A 14 19.55 -43.35 -1.01
CA PRO A 14 18.42 -43.08 -1.90
C PRO A 14 18.39 -44.01 -3.11
N LEU A 15 17.21 -44.60 -3.37
CA LEU A 15 16.87 -45.30 -4.62
C LEU A 15 16.56 -44.29 -5.75
N PRO A 16 16.86 -44.61 -7.02
CA PRO A 16 16.74 -43.68 -8.13
C PRO A 16 15.33 -43.67 -8.72
N ILE A 17 14.75 -42.49 -8.91
CA ILE A 17 13.54 -42.30 -9.71
C ILE A 17 13.94 -41.74 -11.08
N THR A 18 13.52 -42.48 -12.11
CA THR A 18 13.82 -42.32 -13.53
C THR A 18 13.00 -41.17 -14.12
N THR A 19 13.68 -40.14 -14.65
CA THR A 19 13.06 -39.08 -15.45
C THR A 19 12.97 -39.51 -16.91
N LYS A 20 11.74 -39.61 -17.44
CA LYS A 20 11.48 -39.78 -18.88
C LYS A 20 11.45 -38.40 -19.54
N THR A 21 12.57 -38.01 -20.13
CA THR A 21 12.68 -36.83 -21.00
C THR A 21 12.09 -37.17 -22.38
N ARG A 22 10.96 -36.56 -22.75
CA ARG A 22 10.48 -36.58 -24.14
C ARG A 22 11.19 -35.47 -24.91
N VAL A 23 11.98 -35.89 -25.88
CA VAL A 23 12.61 -35.08 -26.92
C VAL A 23 11.53 -34.52 -27.83
N PHE A 24 11.50 -33.20 -28.01
CA PHE A 24 10.93 -32.57 -29.20
C PHE A 24 12.04 -31.78 -29.90
N SER A 25 12.36 -32.28 -31.08
CA SER A 25 13.31 -31.77 -32.06
C SER A 25 12.58 -30.89 -33.08
N ASN A 26 13.11 -29.68 -33.38
CA ASN A 26 13.28 -29.09 -34.73
C ASN A 26 13.60 -27.58 -34.65
N PRO A 27 14.12 -26.94 -35.72
CA PRO A 27 15.44 -27.15 -36.32
C PRO A 27 16.27 -25.84 -36.31
N GLN A 28 17.59 -25.95 -36.24
CA GLN A 28 18.49 -24.81 -36.43
C GLN A 28 18.49 -24.37 -37.89
N ILE A 29 18.02 -23.15 -38.15
CA ILE A 29 18.34 -22.43 -39.39
C ILE A 29 19.51 -21.48 -39.08
N ARG A 30 20.71 -21.89 -39.54
CA ARG A 30 21.92 -21.04 -39.55
C ARG A 30 21.94 -20.20 -40.82
N ILE A 31 22.10 -18.90 -40.69
CA ILE A 31 22.41 -17.97 -41.80
C ILE A 31 23.69 -17.20 -41.41
N PRO A 32 24.66 -17.01 -42.33
CA PRO A 32 26.04 -16.71 -41.96
C PRO A 32 26.28 -15.25 -41.55
N ILE A 33 27.15 -15.09 -40.55
CA ILE A 33 27.73 -13.83 -40.11
C ILE A 33 28.70 -13.32 -41.18
N LYS A 34 28.44 -12.12 -41.73
CA LYS A 34 29.46 -11.28 -42.38
C LYS A 34 29.85 -10.15 -41.44
N ARG A 35 31.07 -10.19 -40.93
CA ARG A 35 31.75 -9.04 -40.31
C ARG A 35 32.10 -8.02 -41.39
N VAL A 36 31.62 -6.78 -41.24
CA VAL A 36 32.20 -5.60 -41.88
C VAL A 36 32.26 -4.51 -40.82
N GLY A 37 33.48 -4.10 -40.48
CA GLY A 37 33.71 -2.95 -39.62
C GLY A 37 33.55 -1.64 -40.38
N LYS A 38 32.97 -0.64 -39.73
CA LYS A 38 33.29 0.78 -39.95
C LYS A 38 32.82 1.57 -38.74
N ARG A 39 33.76 2.21 -38.05
CA ARG A 39 33.48 3.29 -37.08
C ARG A 39 32.87 4.45 -37.87
N CYS A 40 31.62 4.79 -37.57
CA CYS A 40 31.01 6.02 -38.05
C CYS A 40 30.57 6.82 -36.82
N CYS A 41 31.28 7.91 -36.54
CA CYS A 41 30.88 8.89 -35.54
C CYS A 41 29.68 9.65 -36.10
N ILE A 42 28.48 9.43 -35.54
CA ILE A 42 27.28 10.19 -35.88
C ILE A 42 27.15 11.29 -34.84
N ALA A 43 27.46 12.53 -35.23
CA ALA A 43 27.12 13.71 -34.44
C ALA A 43 25.60 13.93 -34.57
N ILE A 44 24.86 13.67 -33.48
CA ILE A 44 23.43 13.97 -33.42
C ILE A 44 23.28 15.47 -33.17
N LYS A 45 22.87 16.21 -34.21
CA LYS A 45 22.33 17.56 -34.05
C LYS A 45 20.90 17.43 -33.52
N ALA A 46 20.66 17.83 -32.27
CA ALA A 46 19.32 18.06 -31.77
C ALA A 46 18.76 19.32 -32.47
N VAL A 47 17.80 19.15 -33.37
CA VAL A 47 17.00 20.24 -33.90
C VAL A 47 15.84 20.42 -32.92
N LEU A 48 15.87 21.52 -32.17
CA LEU A 48 14.73 22.02 -31.41
C LEU A 48 13.76 22.64 -32.42
N ASP A 49 12.73 21.89 -32.80
CA ASP A 49 11.60 22.43 -33.54
C ASP A 49 10.57 22.91 -32.50
N SER A 50 10.63 24.19 -32.15
CA SER A 50 9.61 24.84 -31.33
C SER A 50 8.41 25.17 -32.21
N ALA A 51 7.49 24.22 -32.35
CA ALA A 51 6.19 24.50 -32.93
C ALA A 51 5.35 25.30 -31.92
N SER A 52 5.04 26.55 -32.26
CA SER A 52 4.06 27.38 -31.55
C SER A 52 2.68 26.75 -31.68
N ILE A 53 2.11 26.27 -30.58
CA ILE A 53 0.71 25.85 -30.50
C ILE A 53 -0.14 27.12 -30.41
N GLU A 54 -0.54 27.65 -31.55
CA GLU A 54 -1.75 28.46 -31.67
C GLU A 54 -2.76 27.68 -32.53
N GLU A 55 -4.02 27.72 -32.09
CA GLU A 55 -5.22 27.20 -32.75
C GLU A 55 -5.39 25.67 -32.79
N LEU A 56 -5.99 25.14 -31.72
CA LEU A 56 -7.15 24.25 -31.78
C LEU A 56 -7.81 24.19 -30.40
N GLY A 57 -9.04 24.71 -30.31
CA GLY A 57 -9.82 24.86 -29.09
C GLY A 57 -10.25 23.54 -28.45
N HIS A 58 -9.31 22.85 -27.83
CA HIS A 58 -9.59 21.81 -26.86
C HIS A 58 -9.42 22.39 -25.46
N GLN A 59 -10.46 22.27 -24.63
CA GLN A 59 -10.37 22.55 -23.20
C GLN A 59 -9.17 21.75 -22.67
N GLU A 60 -8.11 22.46 -22.25
CA GLU A 60 -7.01 21.85 -21.53
C GLU A 60 -7.63 21.12 -20.32
N PRO A 61 -7.37 19.81 -20.12
CA PRO A 61 -7.61 19.23 -18.81
C PRO A 61 -6.83 20.08 -17.80
N ASP A 62 -7.42 20.32 -16.64
CA ASP A 62 -6.89 21.13 -15.54
C ASP A 62 -5.57 20.50 -15.01
N ILE A 63 -4.49 20.57 -15.79
CA ILE A 63 -3.16 20.05 -15.47
C ILE A 63 -2.57 21.00 -14.44
N LYS A 64 -2.95 20.76 -13.18
CA LYS A 64 -2.43 21.50 -12.04
C LYS A 64 -0.93 21.29 -11.94
N ASN A 65 -0.18 22.38 -11.95
CA ASN A 65 1.28 22.38 -11.84
C ASN A 65 1.74 21.93 -10.43
N PRO A 66 2.66 20.95 -10.32
CA PRO A 66 3.16 20.40 -9.04
C PRO A 66 3.87 21.38 -8.13
N ALA A 67 4.42 22.43 -8.71
CA ALA A 67 5.10 23.47 -7.97
C ALA A 67 4.13 24.55 -7.41
N LEU A 68 2.86 24.55 -7.83
CA LEU A 68 1.91 25.65 -7.54
C LEU A 68 0.61 25.19 -6.83
N SER A 69 0.23 23.90 -6.91
CA SER A 69 -1.02 23.40 -6.33
C SER A 69 -0.85 22.86 -4.91
N THR A 70 -1.63 23.39 -3.97
CA THR A 70 -1.66 22.94 -2.55
C THR A 70 -2.49 21.66 -2.34
N SER A 71 -3.15 21.13 -3.37
CA SER A 71 -3.99 19.93 -3.27
C SER A 71 -3.99 19.15 -4.58
N TYR A 72 -3.16 18.11 -4.64
CA TYR A 72 -3.18 17.06 -5.67
C TYR A 72 -4.28 16.03 -5.48
N ARG A 73 -5.05 16.17 -4.41
CA ARG A 73 -6.15 15.27 -4.12
C ARG A 73 -7.23 15.42 -5.19
N ASN A 74 -7.61 14.31 -5.83
CA ASN A 74 -8.80 14.27 -6.67
C ASN A 74 -10.02 14.72 -5.83
N SER A 75 -10.71 15.75 -6.32
CA SER A 75 -11.88 16.36 -5.67
C SER A 75 -13.06 15.40 -5.53
N GLU A 76 -13.07 14.30 -6.27
CA GLU A 76 -14.06 13.22 -6.17
C GLU A 76 -13.95 12.46 -4.84
N PHE A 77 -12.80 12.49 -4.16
CA PHE A 77 -12.63 11.80 -2.88
C PHE A 77 -13.11 12.66 -1.70
N PRO A 78 -14.05 12.17 -0.87
CA PRO A 78 -14.57 12.90 0.29
C PRO A 78 -13.48 13.32 1.25
N LYS A 79 -13.47 14.59 1.69
CA LYS A 79 -12.48 15.09 2.64
C LYS A 79 -12.63 14.36 3.98
N PRO A 80 -11.52 13.91 4.62
CA PRO A 80 -11.58 13.29 5.92
C PRO A 80 -11.98 14.33 6.97
N ASN A 81 -12.62 13.89 8.04
CA ASN A 81 -12.82 14.73 9.20
C ASN A 81 -11.46 15.15 9.79
N GLN A 82 -11.18 16.45 9.84
CA GLN A 82 -9.86 16.97 10.21
C GLN A 82 -9.51 16.65 11.67
N THR A 83 -10.46 16.72 12.59
CA THR A 83 -10.23 16.43 14.02
C THR A 83 -9.75 14.98 14.20
N VAL A 84 -10.39 14.03 13.52
CA VAL A 84 -10.00 12.62 13.60
C VAL A 84 -8.69 12.38 12.85
N LEU A 85 -8.48 13.03 11.70
CA LEU A 85 -7.22 12.94 10.96
C LEU A 85 -6.03 13.40 11.81
N ASP A 86 -6.14 14.55 12.47
CA ASP A 86 -5.09 15.09 13.34
C ASP A 86 -4.77 14.12 14.49
N ALA A 87 -5.78 13.46 15.05
CA ALA A 87 -5.57 12.42 16.05
C ALA A 87 -4.83 11.21 15.49
N GLN A 88 -5.25 10.71 14.31
CA GLN A 88 -4.61 9.58 13.63
C GLN A 88 -3.13 9.84 13.33
N THR A 89 -2.75 11.07 12.98
CA THR A 89 -1.32 11.41 12.75
C THR A 89 -0.44 11.21 13.99
N LYS A 90 -1.04 11.19 15.19
CA LYS A 90 -0.34 10.95 16.45
C LYS A 90 -0.40 9.51 16.91
N VAL A 91 -1.56 8.86 16.80
CA VAL A 91 -1.81 7.53 17.38
C VAL A 91 -1.62 6.37 16.41
N CYS A 92 -1.82 6.58 15.10
CA CYS A 92 -1.68 5.53 14.08
C CYS A 92 -0.23 5.42 13.59
N THR A 93 0.70 5.24 14.53
CA THR A 93 2.14 5.09 14.23
C THR A 93 2.72 3.89 14.96
N GLY A 94 3.98 3.54 14.69
CA GLY A 94 4.60 2.34 15.29
C GLY A 94 4.76 2.40 16.83
N PRO A 95 5.19 1.30 17.45
CA PRO A 95 5.25 1.11 18.90
C PRO A 95 6.15 2.12 19.63
N THR A 96 7.08 2.76 18.93
CA THR A 96 8.03 3.74 19.49
C THR A 96 7.76 5.19 19.08
N GLN A 97 6.91 5.42 18.09
CA GLN A 97 6.66 6.75 17.52
C GLN A 97 5.33 7.35 17.95
N THR A 98 4.44 6.50 18.47
CA THR A 98 3.09 6.87 18.88
C THR A 98 3.11 7.90 19.99
N LYS A 99 2.25 8.91 19.84
CA LYS A 99 2.07 9.98 20.82
C LYS A 99 0.65 9.90 21.36
N PRO A 100 0.46 9.46 22.62
CA PRO A 100 -0.85 9.44 23.26
C PRO A 100 -1.53 10.81 23.21
N LEU A 101 -2.84 10.82 23.03
CA LEU A 101 -3.62 12.04 23.10
C LEU A 101 -3.69 12.53 24.55
N ASN A 102 -3.77 13.84 24.75
CA ASN A 102 -4.19 14.38 26.05
C ASN A 102 -5.72 14.28 26.19
N GLU A 103 -6.22 14.57 27.38
CA GLU A 103 -7.65 14.44 27.70
C GLU A 103 -8.53 15.30 26.80
N GLU A 104 -8.17 16.56 26.57
CA GLU A 104 -8.98 17.47 25.75
C GLU A 104 -9.03 17.01 24.28
N GLN A 105 -7.92 16.49 23.75
CA GLN A 105 -7.86 15.91 22.41
C GLN A 105 -8.71 14.65 22.32
N ALA A 106 -8.59 13.74 23.29
CA ALA A 106 -9.34 12.49 23.31
C ALA A 106 -10.86 12.76 23.39
N LEU A 107 -11.29 13.64 24.30
CA LEU A 107 -12.68 14.05 24.44
C LEU A 107 -13.22 14.66 23.14
N LYS A 108 -12.46 15.57 22.51
CA LYS A 108 -12.85 16.21 21.25
C LYS A 108 -13.02 15.20 20.11
N VAL A 109 -12.12 14.24 20.00
CA VAL A 109 -12.16 13.20 18.96
C VAL A 109 -13.36 12.27 19.17
N LEU A 110 -13.56 11.76 20.39
CA LEU A 110 -14.66 10.85 20.69
C LEU A 110 -16.03 11.54 20.59
N ASP A 111 -16.15 12.80 21.00
CA ASP A 111 -17.35 13.62 20.76
C ASP A 111 -17.62 13.76 19.26
N THR A 112 -16.60 14.09 18.47
CA THR A 112 -16.74 14.22 17.01
C THR A 112 -17.22 12.91 16.37
N ILE A 113 -16.67 11.77 16.78
CA ILE A 113 -17.12 10.44 16.33
C ILE A 113 -18.57 10.19 16.73
N LEU A 114 -18.95 10.48 17.98
CA LEU A 114 -20.31 10.28 18.48
C LEU A 114 -21.34 11.14 17.72
N ARG A 115 -21.03 12.43 17.51
CA ARG A 115 -21.87 13.35 16.73
C ARG A 115 -21.98 12.89 15.28
N SER A 116 -20.88 12.43 14.68
CA SER A 116 -20.87 11.89 13.32
C SER A 116 -21.76 10.65 13.20
N ALA A 117 -21.64 9.70 14.12
CA ALA A 117 -22.43 8.46 14.11
C ALA A 117 -23.94 8.72 14.28
N LYS A 118 -24.31 9.79 15.00
CA LYS A 118 -25.70 10.24 15.14
C LYS A 118 -26.22 11.08 13.96
N GLY A 119 -25.38 11.37 12.96
CA GLY A 119 -25.74 12.25 11.83
C GLY A 119 -25.86 13.73 12.22
N GLY A 120 -25.21 14.15 13.31
CA GLY A 120 -25.32 15.49 13.88
C GLY A 120 -24.32 16.53 13.36
N LEU A 121 -23.38 16.14 12.49
CA LEU A 121 -22.41 17.06 11.89
C LEU A 121 -23.06 17.79 10.70
N LYS A 122 -23.30 19.09 10.86
CA LYS A 122 -23.91 19.95 9.81
C LYS A 122 -22.88 20.75 9.02
N ASP A 123 -21.84 21.22 9.69
CA ASP A 123 -20.81 22.11 9.11
C ASP A 123 -19.41 21.47 9.04
N GLU A 124 -19.30 20.19 9.42
CA GLU A 124 -18.06 19.42 9.41
C GLU A 124 -18.23 18.16 8.57
N GLU A 125 -17.15 17.72 7.93
CA GLU A 125 -17.13 16.46 7.18
C GLU A 125 -17.42 15.28 8.14
N PRO A 126 -18.28 14.32 7.75
CA PRO A 126 -18.53 13.14 8.57
C PRO A 126 -17.28 12.28 8.71
N VAL A 127 -17.14 11.62 9.85
CA VAL A 127 -16.06 10.66 10.08
C VAL A 127 -16.33 9.42 9.23
N SER A 128 -15.41 9.11 8.30
CA SER A 128 -15.57 7.98 7.40
C SER A 128 -15.35 6.64 8.10
N LYS A 129 -15.87 5.55 7.51
CA LYS A 129 -15.63 4.18 8.02
C LYS A 129 -14.15 3.83 8.09
N ALA A 130 -13.39 4.24 7.07
CA ALA A 130 -11.94 4.09 7.07
C ALA A 130 -11.26 4.86 8.22
N GLN A 131 -11.76 6.06 8.57
CA GLN A 131 -11.22 6.80 9.71
C GLN A 131 -11.53 6.10 11.04
N LEU A 132 -12.74 5.56 11.20
CA LEU A 132 -13.10 4.79 12.40
C LEU A 132 -12.23 3.55 12.54
N GLY A 133 -12.08 2.75 11.48
CA GLY A 133 -11.27 1.54 11.50
C GLY A 133 -9.81 1.82 11.85
N ALA A 134 -9.18 2.80 11.21
CA ALA A 134 -7.82 3.21 11.50
C ALA A 134 -7.64 3.73 12.95
N PHE A 135 -8.55 4.60 13.41
CA PHE A 135 -8.45 5.18 14.75
C PHE A 135 -8.62 4.11 15.85
N PHE A 136 -9.67 3.29 15.77
CA PHE A 136 -9.92 2.28 16.80
C PHE A 136 -8.87 1.17 16.77
N THR A 137 -8.37 0.77 15.60
CA THR A 137 -7.22 -0.15 15.52
C THR A 137 -6.03 0.36 16.32
N ALA A 138 -5.70 1.65 16.15
CA ALA A 138 -4.62 2.25 16.90
C ALA A 138 -4.88 2.24 18.40
N MET A 139 -6.09 2.57 18.84
CA MET A 139 -6.46 2.50 20.25
C MET A 139 -6.31 1.08 20.80
N THR A 140 -6.82 0.08 20.09
CA THR A 140 -6.81 -1.34 20.51
C THR A 140 -5.40 -1.91 20.61
N ILE A 141 -4.59 -1.79 19.56
CA ILE A 141 -3.20 -2.30 19.55
C ILE A 141 -2.38 -1.62 20.64
N ARG A 142 -2.55 -0.31 20.82
CA ARG A 142 -1.86 0.45 21.85
C ARG A 142 -2.22 -0.02 23.26
N ALA A 143 -3.47 -0.39 23.50
CA ALA A 143 -3.90 -0.90 24.80
C ALA A 143 -3.35 -2.31 25.07
N ASN A 144 -3.25 -3.15 24.04
CA ASN A 144 -2.91 -4.56 24.20
C ASN A 144 -1.40 -4.84 24.20
N ALA A 145 -0.66 -4.23 23.27
CA ALA A 145 0.66 -4.74 22.88
C ALA A 145 1.79 -3.71 22.96
N PHE A 146 1.48 -2.42 22.87
CA PHE A 146 2.53 -1.41 22.82
C PHE A 146 3.19 -1.17 24.19
N PRO A 147 4.46 -0.71 24.23
CA PRO A 147 5.15 -0.34 25.47
C PRO A 147 4.45 0.78 26.24
N GLU A 148 4.54 0.80 27.57
CA GLU A 148 3.87 1.78 28.45
C GLU A 148 3.88 3.25 27.95
N PRO A 149 5.00 3.83 27.46
CA PRO A 149 5.02 5.23 27.02
C PRO A 149 4.10 5.54 25.83
N THR A 150 3.73 4.52 25.06
CA THR A 150 2.88 4.65 23.86
C THR A 150 1.51 4.00 24.03
N GLN A 151 1.22 3.41 25.19
CA GLN A 151 -0.13 2.98 25.58
C GLN A 151 -1.04 4.19 25.85
N TRP A 152 -2.28 3.92 26.25
CA TRP A 152 -3.24 4.98 26.54
C TRP A 152 -2.78 5.88 27.67
N SER A 153 -2.90 7.19 27.46
CA SER A 153 -2.77 8.16 28.53
C SER A 153 -3.95 8.04 29.51
N GLU A 154 -3.77 8.55 30.73
CA GLU A 154 -4.88 8.68 31.69
C GLU A 154 -6.05 9.50 31.14
N GLY A 155 -5.76 10.50 30.29
CA GLY A 155 -6.78 11.30 29.62
C GLY A 155 -7.57 10.50 28.58
N GLU A 156 -6.89 9.63 27.82
CA GLU A 156 -7.55 8.72 26.87
C GLU A 156 -8.44 7.70 27.61
N ARG A 157 -7.97 7.13 28.73
CA ARG A 157 -8.77 6.23 29.58
C ARG A 157 -10.06 6.89 30.06
N ARG A 158 -9.95 8.08 30.69
CA ARG A 158 -11.12 8.84 31.17
C ARG A 158 -12.09 9.21 30.05
N ALA A 159 -11.56 9.64 28.90
CA ALA A 159 -12.39 9.98 27.76
C ALA A 159 -13.13 8.75 27.20
N MET A 160 -12.45 7.60 27.13
CA MET A 160 -13.05 6.36 26.67
C MET A 160 -14.14 5.87 27.62
N ASP A 161 -13.89 5.86 28.93
CA ASP A 161 -14.88 5.49 29.95
C ASP A 161 -16.16 6.34 29.86
N HIS A 162 -16.01 7.63 29.53
CA HIS A 162 -17.13 8.55 29.38
C HIS A 162 -17.95 8.31 28.10
N TYR A 163 -17.28 8.10 26.96
CA TYR A 163 -17.94 8.05 25.64
C TYR A 163 -18.31 6.64 25.18
N TRP A 164 -17.54 5.61 25.55
CA TRP A 164 -17.75 4.24 25.08
C TRP A 164 -19.18 3.70 25.31
N PRO A 165 -19.83 3.92 26.47
CA PRO A 165 -21.21 3.45 26.69
C PRO A 165 -22.23 4.04 25.72
N GLN A 166 -21.94 5.21 25.13
CA GLN A 166 -22.77 5.87 24.13
C GLN A 166 -22.39 5.43 22.72
N LEU A 167 -21.09 5.32 22.44
CA LEU A 167 -20.54 4.91 21.15
C LEU A 167 -20.99 3.51 20.77
N ILE A 168 -20.94 2.55 21.70
CA ILE A 168 -21.32 1.16 21.46
C ILE A 168 -22.77 0.96 21.00
N ARG A 169 -23.64 1.95 21.26
CA ARG A 169 -25.05 1.93 20.86
C ARG A 169 -25.28 2.46 19.44
N VAL A 170 -24.35 3.23 18.90
CA VAL A 170 -24.50 3.92 17.62
C VAL A 170 -23.48 3.48 16.58
N LEU A 171 -22.36 2.90 17.00
CA LEU A 171 -21.31 2.45 16.09
C LEU A 171 -21.71 1.15 15.38
N PRO A 172 -21.28 0.98 14.11
CA PRO A 172 -21.38 -0.29 13.40
C PRO A 172 -20.67 -1.45 14.12
N LYS A 173 -21.18 -2.68 13.95
CA LYS A 173 -20.66 -3.89 14.65
C LYS A 173 -19.20 -4.21 14.34
N ASP A 174 -18.79 -4.00 13.10
CA ASP A 174 -17.41 -4.12 12.62
C ASP A 174 -16.48 -3.12 13.34
N VAL A 175 -16.91 -1.87 13.53
CA VAL A 175 -16.15 -0.87 14.30
C VAL A 175 -16.08 -1.23 15.79
N ILE A 176 -17.17 -1.74 16.37
CA ILE A 176 -17.17 -2.21 17.76
C ILE A 176 -16.20 -3.39 17.93
N PHE A 177 -16.19 -4.33 16.98
CA PHE A 177 -15.21 -5.41 16.95
C PHE A 177 -13.77 -4.91 16.88
N ILE A 178 -13.46 -3.95 16.00
CA ILE A 178 -12.12 -3.39 15.88
C ILE A 178 -11.69 -2.75 17.21
N ALA A 179 -12.59 -2.00 17.85
CA ALA A 179 -12.34 -1.29 19.10
C ALA A 179 -12.14 -2.24 20.29
N ASP A 180 -12.94 -3.29 20.40
CA ASP A 180 -12.88 -4.22 21.53
C ASP A 180 -13.09 -5.69 21.07
N PRO A 181 -12.08 -6.32 20.43
CA PRO A 181 -12.23 -7.63 19.80
C PRO A 181 -12.54 -8.75 20.79
N GLU A 182 -12.13 -8.58 22.06
CA GLU A 182 -12.26 -9.57 23.14
C GLU A 182 -13.16 -9.06 24.30
N ASP A 183 -13.85 -7.92 24.16
CA ASP A 183 -14.66 -7.25 25.19
C ASP A 183 -13.92 -6.97 26.52
N SER A 184 -12.62 -6.68 26.45
CA SER A 184 -11.76 -6.50 27.63
C SER A 184 -11.08 -5.13 27.70
N ILE A 185 -11.13 -4.34 26.63
CA ILE A 185 -10.29 -3.15 26.47
C ILE A 185 -11.07 -1.88 26.78
N MET A 186 -12.30 -1.78 26.29
CA MET A 186 -13.09 -0.54 26.35
C MET A 186 -14.00 -0.46 27.59
N GLY A 187 -13.86 -1.40 28.52
CA GLY A 187 -14.56 -1.45 29.80
C GLY A 187 -15.92 -2.15 29.71
N ILE A 188 -16.96 -1.47 29.23
CA ILE A 188 -18.30 -2.09 29.11
C ILE A 188 -18.33 -3.01 27.89
N GLY A 189 -18.26 -4.32 28.14
CA GLY A 189 -18.40 -5.35 27.12
C GLY A 189 -19.80 -5.41 26.51
N SER A 190 -19.89 -5.72 25.21
CA SER A 190 -21.16 -5.86 24.49
C SER A 190 -21.47 -7.26 23.98
N SER A 191 -20.56 -8.21 24.16
CA SER A 191 -20.57 -9.51 23.48
C SER A 191 -20.50 -9.40 21.95
N ILE A 192 -20.29 -8.21 21.37
CA ILE A 192 -20.27 -8.00 19.92
C ILE A 192 -18.89 -8.39 19.38
N GLY A 193 -17.80 -7.89 19.95
CA GLY A 193 -16.45 -8.14 19.47
C GLY A 193 -16.09 -9.63 19.38
N PRO A 194 -16.20 -10.40 20.47
CA PRO A 194 -15.89 -11.83 20.47
C PRO A 194 -16.75 -12.66 19.50
N LYS A 195 -17.98 -12.22 19.23
CA LYS A 195 -18.94 -12.93 18.35
C LYS A 195 -18.93 -12.42 16.91
N PHE A 196 -18.19 -11.36 16.61
CA PHE A 196 -18.14 -10.82 15.28
C PHE A 196 -17.28 -11.71 14.38
N VAL A 197 -17.86 -12.12 13.25
CA VAL A 197 -17.23 -13.00 12.25
C VAL A 197 -17.22 -12.39 10.85
N GLY A 198 -17.71 -11.15 10.66
CA GLY A 198 -17.90 -10.58 9.32
C GLY A 198 -19.19 -11.05 8.63
N ASN A 199 -19.53 -10.40 7.51
CA ASN A 199 -20.76 -10.62 6.75
C ASN A 199 -20.56 -11.39 5.44
N SER A 200 -19.31 -11.61 5.02
CA SER A 200 -18.94 -12.34 3.81
C SER A 200 -17.79 -13.30 4.10
N THR A 201 -17.51 -14.25 3.20
CA THR A 201 -16.37 -15.16 3.34
C THR A 201 -15.03 -14.41 3.37
N ALA A 202 -14.92 -13.32 2.60
CA ALA A 202 -13.75 -12.43 2.60
C ALA A 202 -13.62 -11.71 3.95
N GLU A 203 -14.72 -11.17 4.49
CA GLU A 203 -14.71 -10.55 5.82
C GLU A 203 -14.42 -11.57 6.92
N MET A 204 -14.89 -12.81 6.82
CA MET A 204 -14.57 -13.87 7.79
C MET A 204 -13.07 -14.12 7.89
N ARG A 205 -12.40 -14.25 6.73
CA ARG A 205 -10.94 -14.41 6.69
C ARG A 205 -10.23 -13.18 7.25
N LEU A 206 -10.68 -11.98 6.86
CA LEU A 206 -10.09 -10.74 7.32
C LEU A 206 -10.27 -10.52 8.83
N VAL A 207 -11.45 -10.84 9.38
CA VAL A 207 -11.73 -10.77 10.82
C VAL A 207 -10.86 -11.74 11.60
N GLY A 208 -10.64 -12.96 11.08
CA GLY A 208 -9.70 -13.91 11.66
C GLY A 208 -8.29 -13.34 11.75
N ALA A 209 -7.78 -12.78 10.64
CA ALA A 209 -6.47 -12.13 10.61
C ALA A 209 -6.40 -10.89 11.53
N LEU A 210 -7.46 -10.10 11.59
CA LEU A 210 -7.53 -8.90 12.43
C LEU A 210 -7.43 -9.23 13.93
N ARG A 211 -7.89 -10.39 14.40
CA ARG A 211 -7.72 -10.76 15.81
C ARG A 211 -6.26 -10.84 16.22
N GLU A 212 -5.42 -11.45 15.38
CA GLU A 212 -3.98 -11.52 15.60
C GLU A 212 -3.34 -10.13 15.49
N VAL A 213 -3.70 -9.37 14.45
CA VAL A 213 -3.14 -8.02 14.24
C VAL A 213 -3.49 -7.06 15.38
N LEU A 214 -4.74 -7.07 15.86
CA LEU A 214 -5.21 -6.24 16.97
C LEU A 214 -4.62 -6.64 18.32
N ALA A 215 -4.13 -7.89 18.45
CA ALA A 215 -3.33 -8.35 19.58
C ALA A 215 -1.85 -7.93 19.49
N GLY A 216 -1.46 -7.19 18.44
CA GLY A 216 -0.07 -6.79 18.20
C GLY A 216 0.79 -7.87 17.53
N GLY A 217 0.15 -8.93 17.02
CA GLY A 217 0.80 -10.05 16.37
C GLY A 217 1.13 -9.82 14.90
N HIS A 218 1.78 -10.83 14.32
CA HIS A 218 2.16 -10.91 12.91
C HIS A 218 1.56 -12.14 12.28
N LEU A 219 1.24 -12.03 10.99
CA LEU A 219 0.57 -13.07 10.22
C LEU A 219 1.57 -13.93 9.43
N GLY A 220 1.16 -15.16 9.12
CA GLY A 220 1.83 -16.03 8.18
C GLY A 220 1.78 -15.51 6.74
N TYR A 221 2.69 -16.01 5.90
CA TYR A 221 2.77 -15.63 4.49
C TYR A 221 1.45 -15.95 3.75
N GLU A 222 0.96 -17.17 3.94
CA GLU A 222 -0.25 -17.67 3.28
C GLU A 222 -1.51 -16.94 3.78
N GLU A 223 -1.52 -16.51 5.05
CA GLU A 223 -2.63 -15.77 5.64
C GLU A 223 -2.73 -14.37 5.05
N VAL A 224 -1.61 -13.63 5.00
CA VAL A 224 -1.57 -12.31 4.35
C VAL A 224 -1.94 -12.42 2.87
N GLN A 225 -1.33 -13.37 2.14
CA GLN A 225 -1.62 -13.53 0.72
C GLN A 225 -3.10 -13.88 0.49
N GLY A 226 -3.68 -14.77 1.30
CA GLY A 226 -5.08 -15.16 1.20
C GLY A 226 -6.06 -14.05 1.57
N VAL A 227 -5.71 -13.18 2.51
CA VAL A 227 -6.49 -11.97 2.83
C VAL A 227 -6.43 -10.97 1.67
N LEU A 228 -5.23 -10.69 1.16
CA LEU A 228 -5.03 -9.70 0.09
C LEU A 228 -5.75 -10.10 -1.20
N LYS A 229 -5.72 -11.39 -1.58
CA LYS A 229 -6.44 -11.91 -2.75
C LYS A 229 -7.97 -11.83 -2.65
N ASP A 230 -8.51 -11.79 -1.43
CA ASP A 230 -9.96 -11.67 -1.22
C ASP A 230 -10.44 -10.21 -1.24
N ILE A 231 -9.56 -9.27 -0.90
CA ILE A 231 -9.89 -7.84 -0.78
C ILE A 231 -9.43 -7.02 -1.99
N LEU A 232 -8.51 -7.54 -2.80
CA LEU A 232 -7.97 -6.90 -4.00
C LEU A 232 -8.40 -7.66 -5.27
N PRO A 233 -8.51 -6.95 -6.42
CA PRO A 233 -8.36 -5.51 -6.59
C PRO A 233 -9.58 -4.75 -6.05
N LEU A 234 -9.35 -3.57 -5.48
CA LEU A 234 -10.44 -2.69 -5.06
C LEU A 234 -11.19 -2.22 -6.30
N LYS A 235 -12.43 -2.68 -6.49
CA LYS A 235 -13.29 -2.21 -7.58
C LYS A 235 -13.75 -0.77 -7.26
N VAL A 236 -12.99 0.21 -7.76
CA VAL A 236 -13.29 1.64 -7.58
C VAL A 236 -14.56 2.07 -8.32
N GLU A 237 -14.94 1.35 -9.39
CA GLU A 237 -16.04 1.72 -10.29
C GLU A 237 -17.45 1.55 -9.70
N GLU A 238 -17.58 0.87 -8.57
CA GLU A 238 -18.86 0.76 -7.86
C GLU A 238 -18.65 1.11 -6.40
N MET A 239 -18.77 2.41 -6.08
CA MET A 239 -18.73 3.03 -4.74
C MET A 239 -19.83 2.50 -3.76
N GLY A 240 -20.31 1.27 -3.96
CA GLY A 240 -21.31 0.57 -3.17
C GLY A 240 -21.17 -0.97 -3.15
N SER A 241 -20.19 -1.59 -3.82
CA SER A 241 -20.04 -3.06 -3.89
C SER A 241 -18.67 -3.59 -3.44
N SER A 242 -17.95 -2.83 -2.59
CA SER A 242 -16.77 -3.36 -1.89
C SER A 242 -17.14 -4.68 -1.20
N SER A 243 -16.38 -5.75 -1.48
CA SER A 243 -16.59 -7.08 -0.88
C SER A 243 -16.43 -7.08 0.64
N VAL A 244 -15.76 -6.06 1.18
CA VAL A 244 -15.38 -5.91 2.58
C VAL A 244 -15.63 -4.47 3.05
N SER A 245 -16.06 -4.30 4.30
CA SER A 245 -16.18 -3.00 4.96
C SER A 245 -14.86 -2.21 4.95
N GLU A 246 -14.93 -0.94 4.58
CA GLU A 246 -13.79 0.00 4.62
C GLU A 246 -13.17 0.11 6.02
N SER A 247 -13.97 -0.08 7.09
CA SER A 247 -13.47 -0.06 8.46
C SER A 247 -12.52 -1.23 8.72
N LEU A 248 -12.87 -2.44 8.27
CA LEU A 248 -12.06 -3.64 8.43
C LEU A 248 -10.79 -3.57 7.56
N LEU A 249 -10.94 -3.12 6.31
CA LEU A 249 -9.79 -2.94 5.41
C LEU A 249 -8.80 -1.91 5.96
N SER A 250 -9.29 -0.75 6.40
CA SER A 250 -8.43 0.28 7.00
C SER A 250 -7.78 -0.20 8.30
N ALA A 251 -8.51 -0.95 9.13
CA ALA A 251 -7.98 -1.56 10.34
C ALA A 251 -6.84 -2.52 10.04
N PHE A 252 -6.99 -3.36 9.01
CA PHE A 252 -5.95 -4.31 8.61
C PHE A 252 -4.68 -3.59 8.16
N MET A 253 -4.81 -2.64 7.24
CA MET A 253 -3.68 -1.90 6.67
C MET A 253 -2.95 -1.06 7.72
N ILE A 254 -3.68 -0.40 8.63
CA ILE A 254 -3.07 0.40 9.70
C ILE A 254 -2.49 -0.50 10.78
N GLY A 255 -3.14 -1.59 11.15
CA GLY A 255 -2.67 -2.51 12.17
C GLY A 255 -1.35 -3.19 11.77
N GLN A 256 -1.27 -3.71 10.55
CA GLN A 256 -0.03 -4.28 9.99
C GLN A 256 1.13 -3.27 10.05
N ARG A 257 0.88 -2.04 9.59
CA ARG A 257 1.86 -0.95 9.66
C ARG A 257 2.28 -0.61 11.08
N MET A 258 1.32 -0.58 12.01
CA MET A 258 1.59 -0.26 13.41
C MET A 258 2.42 -1.35 14.08
N ASN A 259 2.18 -2.62 13.75
CA ASN A 259 2.96 -3.75 14.27
C ASN A 259 4.36 -3.88 13.64
N ARG A 260 4.61 -3.17 12.53
CA ARG A 260 5.83 -3.23 11.70
C ARG A 260 5.92 -4.57 10.98
N GLU A 261 5.38 -4.61 9.77
CA GLU A 261 5.33 -5.80 8.92
C GLU A 261 6.70 -6.49 8.86
N THR A 262 6.68 -7.81 9.01
CA THR A 262 7.87 -8.65 8.86
C THR A 262 8.25 -8.82 7.40
N ASP A 263 9.49 -9.24 7.13
CA ASP A 263 9.93 -9.58 5.76
C ASP A 263 9.03 -10.64 5.09
N ARG A 264 8.45 -11.54 5.91
CA ARG A 264 7.52 -12.57 5.44
C ARG A 264 6.17 -11.97 5.02
N GLU A 265 5.59 -11.10 5.84
CA GLU A 265 4.35 -10.38 5.52
C GLU A 265 4.56 -9.50 4.28
N LEU A 266 5.68 -8.76 4.21
CA LEU A 266 6.03 -7.92 3.06
C LEU A 266 6.16 -8.74 1.76
N LYS A 267 6.77 -9.92 1.82
CA LYS A 267 6.83 -10.83 0.66
C LYS A 267 5.44 -11.27 0.20
N ALA A 268 4.51 -11.51 1.14
CA ALA A 268 3.13 -11.87 0.81
C ALA A 268 2.40 -10.72 0.10
N TYR A 269 2.63 -9.46 0.52
CA TYR A 269 2.13 -8.29 -0.20
C TYR A 269 2.61 -8.28 -1.65
N CYS A 270 3.91 -8.45 -1.92
CA CYS A 270 4.43 -8.45 -3.29
C CYS A 270 3.78 -9.54 -4.15
N LEU A 271 3.67 -10.77 -3.64
CA LEU A 271 3.19 -11.92 -4.40
C LEU A 271 1.66 -12.03 -4.47
N ALA A 272 0.92 -11.27 -3.66
CA ALA A 272 -0.53 -11.20 -3.80
C ALA A 272 -0.96 -10.55 -5.12
N PHE A 273 -0.15 -9.62 -5.65
CA PHE A 273 -0.43 -8.89 -6.89
C PHE A 273 0.06 -9.58 -8.17
N ASP A 274 1.03 -10.50 -8.05
CA ASP A 274 1.66 -11.13 -9.22
C ASP A 274 0.70 -12.03 -10.01
N ASP A 275 -0.27 -12.67 -9.33
CA ASP A 275 -1.23 -13.55 -10.00
C ASP A 275 -2.32 -12.78 -10.77
N GLU A 276 -2.57 -11.51 -10.43
CA GLU A 276 -3.66 -10.71 -11.02
C GLU A 276 -3.26 -9.96 -12.30
N LEU A 277 -2.01 -9.51 -12.38
CA LEU A 277 -1.53 -8.69 -13.50
C LEU A 277 -1.07 -9.52 -14.71
N GLY A 278 -1.25 -10.85 -14.65
CA GLY A 278 -0.79 -11.79 -15.66
C GLY A 278 0.71 -12.09 -15.56
N PRO A 279 1.26 -12.88 -16.49
CA PRO A 279 2.69 -13.18 -16.48
C PRO A 279 3.50 -11.89 -16.54
N ALA A 280 4.53 -11.80 -15.69
CA ALA A 280 5.41 -10.64 -15.67
C ALA A 280 5.93 -10.33 -17.09
N PRO A 281 5.87 -9.07 -17.54
CA PRO A 281 6.32 -8.70 -18.88
C PRO A 281 7.80 -9.04 -19.01
N VAL A 282 8.14 -9.83 -20.04
CA VAL A 282 9.53 -10.20 -20.34
C VAL A 282 10.12 -9.15 -21.25
N ALA A 283 11.11 -8.41 -20.76
CA ALA A 283 11.90 -7.49 -21.56
C ALA A 283 13.14 -8.21 -22.12
N ASP A 284 13.32 -8.20 -23.45
CA ASP A 284 14.51 -8.72 -24.12
C ASP A 284 15.64 -7.68 -24.07
N VAL A 285 16.28 -7.57 -22.90
CA VAL A 285 17.33 -6.58 -22.63
C VAL A 285 18.49 -7.24 -21.87
N ASN A 286 19.71 -6.80 -22.16
CA ASN A 286 20.92 -7.36 -21.53
C ASN A 286 21.02 -7.01 -20.04
N SER A 287 20.44 -5.87 -19.63
CA SER A 287 20.37 -5.41 -18.26
C SER A 287 19.11 -4.56 -18.10
N LEU A 288 18.35 -4.83 -17.04
CA LEU A 288 17.21 -4.02 -16.63
C LEU A 288 17.49 -3.43 -15.26
N THR A 289 17.47 -2.10 -15.17
CA THR A 289 17.49 -1.43 -13.87
C THR A 289 16.09 -1.03 -13.48
N HIS A 290 15.64 -1.62 -12.39
CA HIS A 290 14.42 -1.24 -11.71
C HIS A 290 14.78 -0.34 -10.54
N TYR A 291 14.25 0.88 -10.53
CA TYR A 291 14.57 1.88 -9.53
C TYR A 291 13.28 2.39 -8.89
N GLY A 292 13.13 2.13 -7.60
CA GLY A 292 12.10 2.72 -6.76
C GLY A 292 12.78 3.38 -5.57
N GLU A 293 12.52 4.66 -5.34
CA GLU A 293 12.98 5.36 -4.14
C GLU A 293 12.10 4.97 -2.94
N PRO A 294 12.63 4.24 -1.93
CA PRO A 294 11.91 4.08 -0.68
C PRO A 294 11.79 5.45 0.01
N TYR A 295 10.59 5.77 0.47
CA TYR A 295 10.35 7.04 1.16
C TYR A 295 10.93 6.98 2.58
N ASP A 296 11.94 7.80 2.86
CA ASP A 296 12.57 7.95 4.18
C ASP A 296 12.14 9.22 4.94
N GLY A 297 11.22 10.01 4.37
CA GLY A 297 10.78 11.28 4.94
C GLY A 297 11.76 12.44 4.80
N ASN A 298 13.01 12.18 4.41
CA ASN A 298 14.10 13.15 4.33
C ASN A 298 14.23 13.73 2.91
N THR A 299 13.95 12.92 1.88
CA THR A 299 14.06 13.29 0.46
C THR A 299 12.73 13.80 -0.13
N ARG A 300 12.14 14.83 0.49
CA ARG A 300 10.83 15.36 0.08
C ARG A 300 10.84 16.07 -1.29
N TYR A 301 12.01 16.55 -1.75
CA TYR A 301 12.07 17.54 -2.85
C TYR A 301 12.90 17.15 -4.08
N PHE A 302 13.80 16.16 -3.98
CA PHE A 302 14.62 15.72 -5.12
C PHE A 302 14.37 14.24 -5.42
N ARG A 303 13.83 13.97 -6.61
CA ARG A 303 13.57 12.61 -7.11
C ARG A 303 14.73 12.19 -8.01
N SER A 304 15.80 11.69 -7.40
CA SER A 304 17.00 11.26 -8.12
C SER A 304 16.70 10.17 -9.16
N THR A 305 15.66 9.38 -8.92
CA THR A 305 15.15 8.31 -9.78
C THR A 305 14.97 8.76 -11.24
N LEU A 306 14.34 9.92 -11.46
CA LEU A 306 14.07 10.41 -12.81
C LEU A 306 15.36 10.78 -13.54
N PHE A 307 16.27 11.45 -12.82
CA PHE A 307 17.58 11.83 -13.36
C PHE A 307 18.44 10.59 -13.68
N VAL A 308 18.49 9.62 -12.77
CA VAL A 308 19.24 8.37 -12.95
C VAL A 308 18.70 7.59 -14.15
N ALA A 309 17.39 7.45 -14.28
CA ALA A 309 16.78 6.77 -15.41
C ALA A 309 17.09 7.46 -16.74
N ALA A 310 17.02 8.80 -16.79
CA ALA A 310 17.36 9.56 -17.99
C ALA A 310 18.84 9.37 -18.39
N VAL A 311 19.76 9.51 -17.44
CA VAL A 311 21.20 9.32 -17.69
C VAL A 311 21.50 7.90 -18.17
N ARG A 312 20.92 6.88 -17.53
CA ARG A 312 21.09 5.49 -17.98
C ARG A 312 20.55 5.27 -19.39
N SER A 313 19.38 5.82 -19.69
CA SER A 313 18.79 5.74 -21.03
C SER A 313 19.71 6.38 -22.08
N CYS A 314 20.39 7.49 -21.75
CA CYS A 314 21.39 8.12 -22.62
C CYS A 314 22.63 7.23 -22.89
N TYR A 315 22.96 6.30 -21.98
CA TYR A 315 24.02 5.31 -22.18
C TYR A 315 23.55 4.06 -22.94
N GLY A 316 22.30 4.02 -23.40
CA GLY A 316 21.71 2.86 -24.07
C GLY A 316 21.26 1.75 -23.12
N GLU A 317 21.17 2.04 -21.82
CA GLU A 317 20.75 1.10 -20.80
C GLU A 317 19.23 1.13 -20.59
N SER A 318 18.61 -0.04 -20.50
CA SER A 318 17.17 -0.15 -20.29
C SER A 318 16.79 0.08 -18.82
N CYS A 319 15.81 0.97 -18.61
CA CYS A 319 15.29 1.31 -17.28
C CYS A 319 13.78 1.15 -17.24
N LEU A 320 13.27 0.56 -16.15
CA LEU A 320 11.85 0.54 -15.85
C LEU A 320 11.58 1.38 -14.62
N LEU A 321 10.71 2.37 -14.78
CA LEU A 321 10.20 3.20 -13.71
C LEU A 321 8.77 2.79 -13.39
N HIS A 322 8.49 2.61 -12.10
CA HIS A 322 7.12 2.48 -11.61
C HIS A 322 6.83 3.59 -10.59
N GLY A 323 5.57 3.97 -10.48
CA GLY A 323 5.09 5.00 -9.57
C GLY A 323 3.57 5.00 -9.54
N VAL A 324 3.00 5.73 -8.60
CA VAL A 324 1.58 6.11 -8.56
C VAL A 324 1.52 7.63 -8.76
N ASP A 325 0.39 8.24 -9.12
CA ASP A 325 0.33 9.70 -9.40
C ASP A 325 0.26 10.57 -8.13
N TRP A 326 -0.34 10.03 -7.07
CA TRP A 326 -0.52 10.75 -5.81
C TRP A 326 -0.73 9.77 -4.65
N MET A 327 -0.14 10.05 -3.48
CA MET A 327 -0.45 9.30 -2.24
C MET A 327 -0.06 10.16 -1.04
N PRO A 328 -0.98 10.83 -0.34
CA PRO A 328 -0.64 11.85 0.65
C PRO A 328 0.30 11.31 1.75
N PRO A 329 1.35 12.05 2.15
CA PRO A 329 1.73 13.42 1.74
C PRO A 329 2.50 13.53 0.40
N LYS A 330 2.54 12.49 -0.43
CA LYS A 330 3.32 12.36 -1.67
C LYS A 330 2.59 13.02 -2.85
N ILE A 331 3.30 13.84 -3.62
CA ILE A 331 2.97 14.22 -5.01
C ILE A 331 3.84 13.33 -5.91
N PHE A 332 3.28 12.74 -6.96
CA PHE A 332 4.05 12.05 -7.99
C PHE A 332 3.72 12.62 -9.38
N ILE A 333 4.45 12.17 -10.40
CA ILE A 333 4.38 12.68 -11.77
C ILE A 333 3.91 11.59 -12.72
N ASP A 334 3.06 12.07 -13.63
CA ASP A 334 2.41 11.47 -14.80
C ASP A 334 3.36 10.77 -15.79
N TRP A 335 2.80 9.82 -16.53
CA TRP A 335 3.46 9.09 -17.62
C TRP A 335 3.47 9.97 -18.88
N VAL A 336 4.65 10.30 -19.41
CA VAL A 336 4.77 10.63 -20.84
C VAL A 336 4.79 9.31 -21.60
N LYS A 337 3.69 8.98 -22.28
CA LYS A 337 3.68 7.94 -23.33
C LYS A 337 4.65 8.35 -24.43
N GLY A 338 5.88 7.85 -24.34
CA GLY A 338 6.80 7.83 -25.47
C GLY A 338 6.32 6.81 -26.49
N THR A 339 5.45 7.21 -27.41
CA THR A 339 5.18 6.42 -28.62
C THR A 339 6.46 6.36 -29.46
N TYR A 340 7.14 5.21 -29.44
CA TYR A 340 8.10 4.88 -30.50
C TYR A 340 7.31 4.61 -31.77
N LYS A 341 7.40 5.53 -32.74
CA LYS A 341 6.96 5.27 -34.12
C LYS A 341 8.17 4.69 -34.86
N GLU A 342 8.15 3.40 -35.11
CA GLU A 342 8.99 2.79 -36.14
C GLU A 342 8.61 3.42 -37.48
N THR A 343 9.42 4.33 -38.00
CA THR A 343 9.33 4.73 -39.40
C THR A 343 10.04 3.68 -40.24
N SER A 344 9.26 2.71 -40.69
CA SER A 344 9.61 1.90 -41.86
C SER A 344 9.68 2.83 -43.08
N THR A 345 10.89 3.23 -43.47
CA THR A 345 11.12 3.83 -44.78
C THR A 345 11.14 2.73 -45.84
N THR A 346 9.95 2.39 -46.33
CA THR A 346 9.78 1.87 -47.70
C THR A 346 10.05 2.99 -48.70
N GLY A 347 10.72 2.63 -49.81
CA GLY A 347 11.41 3.52 -50.74
C GLY A 347 10.59 4.53 -51.54
N ASN A 348 11.34 5.48 -52.12
CA ASN A 348 11.30 5.97 -53.51
C ASN A 348 12.26 7.18 -53.53
N SER A 349 13.40 7.18 -54.21
CA SER A 349 13.61 7.02 -55.67
C SER A 349 15.08 6.72 -55.94
#